data_AF-A0A4Y8TVA8-F1
#
_entry.id   AF-A0A4Y8TVA8-F1
#
_cell.length_a   1.000
_cell.length_b   1.000
_cell.length_c   1.000
_cell.angle_alpha   90.00
_cell.angle_beta   90.00
_cell.angle_gamma   90.00
#
_symmetry.space_group_name_H-M   'P 1'
#
loop_
_entity.id
_entity.type
_entity.pdbx_description
1 polymer ?
#
loop_
_entity_poly.entity_id
_entity_poly.type
_entity_poly.pdbx_seq_one_letter_code
_entity_poly.pdbx_strand_id
1 'polypeptide(L)'
;MVFTMGWEGSDAVPPSDSTVFITLEPLETGTALTLRHEGLNAEQSSGHAEGWNHFLDRLKDFAASGEAAIDQWNAVPDPENPIVSAEGSLAALQFALNNISEADLGKATPCSEFSVSGLLDHLAGSVSMIGGALGAAVSDDPSLAPEARIANLAQPTLEAFAARGVEGEIDLGFAVMPASLVAGILNLELMVHGWDFAQATGQVFEIHLGHAEYVLGLARKTVVPAQRTSGSFAEETLVAESASSMDRLIAFTGRVPAGA
;
A
#
# COMPACT_ATOMS: atom_id res chain seq x y z
N MET A 1 12.51 -21.98 -2.25
CA MET A 1 12.51 -20.77 -3.09
C MET A 1 13.92 -20.19 -3.12
N VAL A 2 14.36 -19.70 -4.27
CA VAL A 2 15.66 -19.02 -4.42
C VAL A 2 15.45 -17.81 -5.32
N PHE A 3 15.92 -16.64 -4.88
CA PHE A 3 15.86 -15.40 -5.67
C PHE A 3 17.07 -14.52 -5.38
N THR A 4 17.44 -13.68 -6.33
CA THR A 4 18.48 -12.68 -6.14
C THR A 4 17.87 -11.41 -5.52
N MET A 5 18.61 -10.75 -4.65
CA MET A 5 18.17 -9.59 -3.89
C MET A 5 19.20 -8.46 -4.01
N GLY A 6 18.70 -7.23 -4.02
CA GLY A 6 19.50 -6.02 -4.01
C GLY A 6 18.61 -4.80 -4.23
N TRP A 7 19.14 -3.62 -3.95
CA TRP A 7 18.41 -2.36 -4.02
C TRP A 7 18.91 -1.54 -5.19
N GLU A 8 17.99 -1.07 -6.04
CA GLU A 8 18.34 -0.19 -7.14
C GLU A 8 18.97 1.11 -6.61
N GLY A 9 20.10 1.53 -7.20
CA GLY A 9 20.85 2.70 -6.73
C GLY A 9 21.72 2.49 -5.49
N SER A 10 21.78 1.28 -4.92
CA SER A 10 22.67 0.99 -3.80
C SER A 10 24.07 0.58 -4.27
N ASP A 11 25.08 1.35 -3.85
CA ASP A 11 26.49 0.96 -4.02
C ASP A 11 26.91 -0.17 -3.06
N ALA A 12 26.14 -0.39 -1.99
CA ALA A 12 26.44 -1.39 -0.97
C ALA A 12 25.90 -2.77 -1.35
N VAL A 13 24.65 -2.87 -1.80
CA VAL A 13 24.00 -4.13 -2.23
C VAL A 13 23.19 -3.85 -3.50
N PRO A 14 23.83 -3.72 -4.68
CA PRO A 14 23.15 -3.44 -5.94
C PRO A 14 22.20 -4.57 -6.35
N PRO A 15 21.30 -4.34 -7.31
CA PRO A 15 20.36 -5.37 -7.77
C PRO A 15 21.08 -6.66 -8.18
N SER A 16 20.58 -7.79 -7.69
CA SER A 16 21.13 -9.13 -7.89
C SER A 16 22.51 -9.42 -7.28
N ASP A 17 23.04 -8.57 -6.40
CA ASP A 17 24.35 -8.76 -5.76
C ASP A 17 24.34 -9.85 -4.67
N SER A 18 23.17 -10.12 -4.09
CA SER A 18 22.98 -11.12 -3.05
C SER A 18 21.92 -12.16 -3.44
N THR A 19 21.91 -13.30 -2.77
CA THR A 19 20.96 -14.40 -3.05
C THR A 19 20.31 -14.89 -1.76
N VAL A 20 18.99 -14.97 -1.76
CA VAL A 20 18.19 -15.47 -0.65
C VAL A 20 17.66 -16.87 -0.99
N PHE A 21 17.88 -17.80 -0.08
CA PHE A 21 17.38 -19.16 -0.12
C PHE A 21 16.38 -19.34 1.01
N ILE A 22 15.19 -19.84 0.67
CA ILE A 22 14.17 -20.22 1.65
C ILE A 22 13.79 -21.68 1.43
N THR A 23 13.99 -22.49 2.45
CA THR A 23 13.60 -23.91 2.47
C THR A 23 12.47 -24.10 3.47
N LEU A 24 11.45 -24.85 3.07
CA LEU A 24 10.31 -25.23 3.91
C LEU A 24 10.27 -26.75 4.02
N GLU A 25 10.32 -27.25 5.25
CA GLU A 25 10.29 -28.69 5.55
C GLU A 25 9.11 -29.01 6.48
N PRO A 26 8.28 -30.02 6.15
CA PRO A 26 7.18 -30.40 7.02
C PRO A 26 7.71 -31.04 8.32
N LEU A 27 7.13 -30.64 9.45
CA LEU A 27 7.33 -31.24 10.77
C LEU A 27 6.02 -31.80 11.30
N GLU A 28 6.08 -32.69 12.30
CA GLU A 28 4.87 -33.26 12.93
C GLU A 28 3.91 -32.18 13.47
N THR A 29 4.44 -31.03 13.92
CA THR A 29 3.65 -29.92 14.48
C THR A 29 3.91 -28.59 13.76
N GLY A 30 4.01 -28.60 12.42
CA GLY A 30 4.10 -27.38 11.62
C GLY A 30 5.07 -27.50 10.44
N THR A 31 5.72 -26.39 10.10
CA THR A 31 6.70 -26.30 9.00
C THR A 31 7.97 -25.64 9.52
N ALA A 32 9.13 -26.27 9.34
CA ALA A 32 10.42 -25.62 9.54
C ALA A 32 10.73 -24.73 8.33
N LEU A 33 10.92 -23.43 8.58
CA LEU A 33 11.43 -22.49 7.59
C LEU A 33 12.90 -22.21 7.89
N THR A 34 13.76 -22.46 6.91
CA THR A 34 15.17 -22.06 6.96
C THR A 34 15.44 -21.00 5.90
N LEU A 35 15.89 -19.82 6.33
CA LEU A 35 16.33 -18.75 5.44
C LEU A 35 17.85 -18.63 5.49
N ARG A 36 18.48 -18.59 4.31
CA ARG A 36 19.91 -18.31 4.16
C ARG A 36 20.11 -17.17 3.16
N HIS A 37 20.90 -16.17 3.54
CA HIS A 37 21.22 -15.03 2.69
C HIS A 37 22.73 -15.03 2.41
N GLU A 38 23.10 -15.21 1.15
CA GLU A 38 24.50 -15.25 0.68
C GLU A 38 24.84 -14.05 -0.20
N GLY A 39 26.14 -13.75 -0.35
CA GLY A 39 26.62 -12.61 -1.15
C GLY A 39 26.82 -11.31 -0.37
N LEU A 40 26.60 -11.32 0.95
CA LEU A 40 26.78 -10.15 1.82
C LEU A 40 28.13 -10.16 2.54
N ASN A 41 28.69 -8.97 2.80
CA ASN A 41 29.79 -8.82 3.76
C ASN A 41 29.28 -8.90 5.22
N ALA A 42 30.21 -8.89 6.19
CA ALA A 42 29.86 -9.11 7.60
C ALA A 42 28.94 -8.03 8.20
N GLU A 43 29.11 -6.77 7.79
CA GLU A 43 28.30 -5.64 8.25
C GLU A 43 26.89 -5.73 7.68
N GLN A 44 26.78 -5.95 6.37
CA GLN A 44 25.50 -6.15 5.67
C GLN A 44 24.75 -7.37 6.19
N SER A 45 25.45 -8.48 6.41
CA SER A 45 24.86 -9.71 6.93
C SER A 45 24.20 -9.49 8.29
N SER A 46 24.80 -8.66 9.16
CA SER A 46 24.24 -8.38 10.49
C SER A 46 22.94 -7.57 10.38
N GLY A 47 22.94 -6.47 9.62
CA GLY A 47 21.73 -5.66 9.43
C GLY A 47 20.60 -6.41 8.70
N HIS A 48 20.94 -7.22 7.68
CA HIS A 48 19.96 -8.06 7.01
C HIS A 48 19.41 -9.17 7.92
N ALA A 49 20.23 -9.73 8.82
CA ALA A 49 19.77 -10.72 9.78
C ALA A 49 18.76 -10.12 10.77
N GLU A 50 18.96 -8.88 11.22
CA GLU A 50 17.99 -8.19 12.08
C GLU A 50 16.62 -8.04 11.38
N GLY A 51 16.60 -7.57 10.14
CA GLY A 51 15.37 -7.47 9.33
C GLY A 51 14.72 -8.82 9.08
N TRP A 52 15.50 -9.84 8.69
CA TRP A 52 14.96 -11.19 8.49
C TRP A 52 14.36 -11.78 9.76
N ASN A 53 15.04 -11.66 10.89
CA ASN A 53 14.54 -12.17 12.17
C ASN A 53 13.22 -11.50 12.55
N HIS A 54 13.14 -10.18 12.38
CA HIS A 54 11.91 -9.43 12.61
C HIS A 54 10.73 -9.95 11.79
N PHE A 55 10.90 -10.11 10.46
CA PHE A 55 9.81 -10.60 9.61
C PHE A 55 9.50 -12.10 9.81
N LEU A 56 10.50 -12.91 10.15
CA LEU A 56 10.30 -14.33 10.43
C LEU A 56 9.58 -14.57 11.76
N ASP A 57 9.84 -13.77 12.80
CA ASP A 57 9.11 -13.84 14.06
C ASP A 57 7.64 -13.47 13.84
N ARG A 58 7.38 -12.45 13.03
CA ARG A 58 6.00 -12.06 12.67
C ARG A 58 5.28 -13.12 11.83
N LEU A 59 5.98 -13.74 10.87
CA LEU A 59 5.43 -14.86 10.09
C LEU A 59 5.08 -16.04 11.00
N LYS A 60 5.92 -16.33 11.99
CA LYS A 60 5.66 -17.37 12.99
C LYS A 60 4.43 -17.05 13.83
N ASP A 61 4.30 -15.81 14.31
CA ASP A 61 3.14 -15.38 15.09
C ASP A 61 1.85 -15.47 14.27
N PHE A 62 1.86 -14.97 13.03
CA PHE A 62 0.76 -15.11 12.09
C PHE A 62 0.39 -16.57 11.83
N ALA A 63 1.38 -17.44 11.62
CA ALA A 63 1.13 -18.87 11.39
C ALA A 63 0.50 -19.56 12.62
N ALA A 64 0.70 -19.03 13.82
CA ALA A 64 0.14 -19.57 15.05
C ALA A 64 -1.26 -19.00 15.38
N SER A 65 -1.50 -17.72 15.13
CA SER A 65 -2.75 -17.02 15.48
C SER A 65 -3.77 -16.96 14.35
N GLY A 66 -3.30 -16.97 13.09
CA GLY A 66 -4.09 -16.60 11.92
C GLY A 66 -4.31 -15.08 11.77
N GLU A 67 -3.76 -14.27 12.69
CA GLU A 67 -3.93 -12.82 12.74
C GLU A 67 -2.60 -12.13 12.47
N ALA A 68 -2.56 -11.26 11.47
CA ALA A 68 -1.35 -10.54 11.12
C ALA A 68 -1.24 -9.28 11.99
N ALA A 69 -0.24 -9.27 12.88
CA ALA A 69 0.03 -8.10 13.74
C ALA A 69 0.74 -6.99 12.95
N ILE A 70 0.46 -5.75 13.31
CA ILE A 70 1.07 -4.56 12.71
C ILE A 70 2.58 -4.58 12.90
N ASP A 71 3.28 -4.19 11.84
CA ASP A 71 4.71 -4.00 11.92
C ASP A 71 5.06 -2.66 12.58
N GLN A 72 5.67 -2.70 13.74
CA GLN A 72 6.20 -1.48 14.36
C GLN A 72 7.46 -0.95 13.65
N TRP A 73 8.12 -1.76 12.83
CA TRP A 73 9.19 -1.32 11.90
C TRP A 73 8.61 -0.73 10.61
N ASN A 74 7.36 -1.07 10.22
CA ASN A 74 6.61 -0.33 9.18
C ASN A 74 5.77 0.81 9.75
N ALA A 75 6.00 1.22 11.00
CA ALA A 75 5.60 2.56 11.43
C ALA A 75 6.51 3.55 10.67
N VAL A 76 6.22 3.78 9.39
CA VAL A 76 7.01 4.64 8.52
C VAL A 76 7.11 6.02 9.19
N PRO A 77 8.28 6.44 9.71
CA PRO A 77 8.50 7.85 10.04
C PRO A 77 8.27 8.66 8.76
N ASP A 78 7.94 9.96 8.87
CA ASP A 78 7.55 10.82 7.73
C ASP A 78 8.19 10.37 6.40
N PRO A 79 7.41 9.79 5.46
CA PRO A 79 8.00 9.14 4.30
C PRO A 79 8.83 10.14 3.50
N GLU A 80 10.03 9.74 3.13
CA GLU A 80 11.01 10.62 2.49
C GLU A 80 10.54 11.11 1.11
N ASN A 81 9.70 10.30 0.45
CA ASN A 81 9.19 10.57 -0.89
C ASN A 81 7.82 9.88 -1.12
N PRO A 82 7.05 10.28 -2.16
CA PRO A 82 5.70 9.77 -2.35
C PRO A 82 5.62 8.30 -2.81
N ILE A 83 6.71 7.70 -3.29
CA ILE A 83 6.71 6.28 -3.67
C ILE A 83 6.78 5.40 -2.42
N VAL A 84 7.70 5.72 -1.50
CA VAL A 84 7.81 5.04 -0.19
C VAL A 84 6.52 5.21 0.62
N SER A 85 5.90 6.40 0.54
CA SER A 85 4.56 6.64 1.11
C SER A 85 3.51 5.70 0.51
N ALA A 86 3.50 5.52 -0.82
CA ALA A 86 2.53 4.66 -1.48
C ALA A 86 2.75 3.16 -1.12
N GLU A 87 4.00 2.71 -0.97
CA GLU A 87 4.32 1.36 -0.50
C GLU A 87 3.79 1.10 0.92
N GLY A 88 4.00 2.04 1.84
CA GLY A 88 3.45 1.93 3.19
C GLY A 88 1.91 1.98 3.20
N SER A 89 1.31 2.75 2.29
CA SER A 89 -0.15 2.84 2.12
C SER A 89 -0.71 1.52 1.60
N LEU A 90 -0.03 0.88 0.65
CA LEU A 90 -0.37 -0.45 0.15
C LEU A 90 -0.29 -1.48 1.28
N ALA A 91 0.75 -1.45 2.11
CA ALA A 91 0.86 -2.38 3.22
C ALA A 91 -0.34 -2.26 4.18
N ALA A 92 -0.73 -1.04 4.57
CA ALA A 92 -1.91 -0.81 5.41
C ALA A 92 -3.21 -1.28 4.74
N LEU A 93 -3.37 -1.00 3.44
CA LEU A 93 -4.50 -1.46 2.64
C LEU A 93 -4.58 -3.00 2.58
N GLN A 94 -3.46 -3.70 2.40
CA GLN A 94 -3.43 -5.17 2.34
C GLN A 94 -3.98 -5.81 3.61
N PHE A 95 -3.72 -5.25 4.79
CA PHE A 95 -4.33 -5.72 6.04
C PHE A 95 -5.86 -5.57 6.01
N ALA A 96 -6.38 -4.43 5.56
CA ALA A 96 -7.82 -4.22 5.44
C ALA A 96 -8.45 -5.20 4.45
N LEU A 97 -7.80 -5.44 3.30
CA LEU A 97 -8.27 -6.34 2.25
C LEU A 97 -8.25 -7.81 2.67
N ASN A 98 -7.23 -8.25 3.42
CA ASN A 98 -7.08 -9.65 3.84
C ASN A 98 -8.24 -10.13 4.74
N ASN A 99 -8.90 -9.20 5.42
CA ASN A 99 -10.02 -9.48 6.32
C ASN A 99 -11.40 -9.27 5.67
N ILE A 100 -11.47 -8.99 4.37
CA ILE A 100 -12.75 -8.91 3.63
C ILE A 100 -13.25 -10.32 3.35
N SER A 101 -14.45 -10.63 3.84
CA SER A 101 -15.16 -11.87 3.52
C SER A 101 -16.14 -11.68 2.36
N GLU A 102 -16.63 -12.79 1.79
CA GLU A 102 -17.67 -12.74 0.73
C GLU A 102 -18.96 -12.02 1.21
N ALA A 103 -19.29 -12.13 2.50
CA ALA A 103 -20.44 -11.47 3.10
C ALA A 103 -20.29 -9.93 3.17
N ASP A 104 -19.06 -9.41 3.07
CA ASP A 104 -18.77 -7.99 3.11
C ASP A 104 -18.93 -7.31 1.75
N LEU A 105 -18.87 -8.06 0.65
CA LEU A 105 -18.81 -7.52 -0.72
C LEU A 105 -20.00 -6.61 -1.06
N GLY A 106 -21.18 -6.89 -0.52
CA GLY A 106 -22.39 -6.10 -0.72
C GLY A 106 -22.56 -4.90 0.23
N LYS A 107 -21.68 -4.71 1.22
CA LYS A 107 -21.79 -3.61 2.18
C LYS A 107 -21.51 -2.26 1.52
N ALA A 108 -22.21 -1.23 1.97
CA ALA A 108 -21.95 0.15 1.56
C ALA A 108 -20.61 0.63 2.12
N THR A 109 -19.90 1.45 1.35
CA THR A 109 -18.66 2.10 1.81
C THR A 109 -18.91 3.58 2.13
N PRO A 110 -18.02 4.25 2.86
CA PRO A 110 -18.06 5.71 3.01
C PRO A 110 -17.89 6.46 1.68
N CYS A 111 -17.29 5.83 0.66
CA CYS A 111 -17.34 6.30 -0.72
C CYS A 111 -18.72 5.94 -1.31
N SER A 112 -19.68 6.84 -1.19
CA SER A 112 -21.11 6.56 -1.40
C SER A 112 -21.50 5.98 -2.76
N GLU A 113 -20.62 6.06 -3.77
CA GLU A 113 -20.83 5.50 -5.10
C GLU A 113 -20.60 3.97 -5.14
N PHE A 114 -19.89 3.41 -4.17
CA PHE A 114 -19.41 2.04 -4.21
C PHE A 114 -19.87 1.20 -3.02
N SER A 115 -20.28 -0.04 -3.32
CA SER A 115 -20.19 -1.15 -2.39
C SER A 115 -18.73 -1.59 -2.23
N VAL A 116 -18.43 -2.47 -1.27
CA VAL A 116 -17.09 -3.06 -1.13
C VAL A 116 -16.61 -3.69 -2.44
N SER A 117 -17.45 -4.48 -3.13
CA SER A 117 -17.10 -5.04 -4.44
C SER A 117 -16.85 -3.98 -5.51
N GLY A 118 -17.71 -2.96 -5.58
CA GLY A 118 -17.54 -1.85 -6.52
C GLY A 118 -16.26 -1.05 -6.27
N LEU A 119 -15.87 -0.90 -5.01
CA LEU A 119 -14.66 -0.20 -4.62
C LEU A 119 -13.40 -1.01 -4.97
N LEU A 120 -13.46 -2.34 -4.85
CA LEU A 120 -12.39 -3.23 -5.33
C LEU A 120 -12.18 -3.09 -6.83
N ASP A 121 -13.26 -3.08 -7.61
CA ASP A 121 -13.18 -2.89 -9.07
C ASP A 121 -12.64 -1.52 -9.45
N HIS A 122 -13.10 -0.48 -8.74
CA HIS A 122 -12.59 0.89 -8.92
C HIS A 122 -11.08 0.96 -8.67
N LEU A 123 -10.62 0.49 -7.51
CA LEU A 123 -9.22 0.54 -7.13
C LEU A 123 -8.35 -0.29 -8.08
N ALA A 124 -8.78 -1.50 -8.45
CA ALA A 124 -8.09 -2.33 -9.43
C ALA A 124 -7.95 -1.61 -10.78
N GLY A 125 -9.01 -0.92 -11.23
CA GLY A 125 -8.99 -0.10 -12.44
C GLY A 125 -8.02 1.08 -12.37
N SER A 126 -8.07 1.86 -11.29
CA SER A 126 -7.16 3.00 -11.05
C SER A 126 -5.70 2.56 -11.05
N VAL A 127 -5.36 1.51 -10.29
CA VAL A 127 -4.00 1.00 -10.18
C VAL A 127 -3.52 0.43 -11.51
N SER A 128 -4.35 -0.35 -12.20
CA SER A 128 -4.01 -0.93 -13.51
C SER A 128 -3.75 0.14 -14.57
N MET A 129 -4.53 1.22 -14.56
CA MET A 129 -4.38 2.35 -15.46
C MET A 129 -3.03 3.07 -15.25
N ILE A 130 -2.68 3.35 -13.99
CA ILE A 130 -1.40 3.97 -13.64
C ILE A 130 -0.25 3.03 -14.01
N GLY A 131 -0.35 1.74 -13.66
CA GLY A 131 0.64 0.72 -14.01
C GLY A 131 0.87 0.64 -15.51
N GLY A 132 -0.21 0.58 -16.32
CA GLY A 132 -0.11 0.54 -17.78
C GLY A 132 0.56 1.79 -18.37
N ALA A 133 0.24 2.98 -17.85
CA ALA A 133 0.88 4.23 -18.27
C ALA A 133 2.39 4.31 -17.92
N LEU A 134 2.80 3.59 -16.88
CA LEU A 134 4.21 3.42 -16.48
C LEU A 134 4.91 2.29 -17.26
N GLY A 135 4.17 1.51 -18.06
CA GLY A 135 4.68 0.34 -18.77
C GLY A 135 4.80 -0.92 -17.91
N ALA A 136 4.17 -0.95 -16.73
CA ALA A 136 4.10 -2.15 -15.89
C ALA A 136 3.25 -3.24 -16.57
N ALA A 137 3.69 -4.49 -16.47
CA ALA A 137 2.94 -5.64 -16.94
C ALA A 137 1.86 -6.03 -15.91
N VAL A 138 0.77 -5.25 -15.87
CA VAL A 138 -0.37 -5.49 -14.99
C VAL A 138 -1.52 -6.17 -15.73
N SER A 139 -2.15 -7.16 -15.09
CA SER A 139 -3.36 -7.81 -15.59
C SER A 139 -4.28 -8.07 -14.40
N ASP A 140 -5.47 -7.50 -14.43
CA ASP A 140 -6.48 -7.72 -13.39
C ASP A 140 -7.07 -9.13 -13.50
N ASP A 141 -7.22 -9.79 -12.35
CA ASP A 141 -7.91 -11.07 -12.20
C ASP A 141 -8.94 -10.97 -11.06
N PRO A 142 -10.21 -10.65 -11.39
CA PRO A 142 -11.28 -10.54 -10.41
C PRO A 142 -11.63 -11.84 -9.67
N SER A 143 -11.09 -12.99 -10.09
CA SER A 143 -11.34 -14.27 -9.41
C SER A 143 -10.46 -14.49 -8.18
N LEU A 144 -9.39 -13.70 -8.02
CA LEU A 144 -8.52 -13.74 -6.86
C LEU A 144 -9.20 -13.16 -5.62
N ALA A 145 -8.71 -13.56 -4.44
CA ALA A 145 -9.10 -12.92 -3.19
C ALA A 145 -8.78 -11.40 -3.24
N PRO A 146 -9.55 -10.54 -2.55
CA PRO A 146 -9.40 -9.08 -2.64
C PRO A 146 -7.98 -8.57 -2.45
N GLU A 147 -7.28 -9.06 -1.42
CA GLU A 147 -5.89 -8.69 -1.13
C GLU A 147 -4.96 -9.08 -2.28
N ALA A 148 -4.96 -10.35 -2.67
CA ALA A 148 -4.09 -10.86 -3.73
C ALA A 148 -4.35 -10.17 -5.08
N ARG A 149 -5.62 -9.88 -5.40
CA ARG A 149 -5.99 -9.15 -6.62
C ARG A 149 -5.32 -7.78 -6.67
N ILE A 150 -5.47 -6.99 -5.60
CA ILE A 150 -4.92 -5.63 -5.56
C ILE A 150 -3.39 -5.65 -5.43
N ALA A 151 -2.82 -6.55 -4.63
CA ALA A 151 -1.38 -6.69 -4.48
C ALA A 151 -0.68 -6.98 -5.82
N ASN A 152 -1.23 -7.90 -6.62
CA ASN A 152 -0.71 -8.27 -7.94
C ASN A 152 -0.76 -7.13 -8.97
N LEU A 153 -1.57 -6.10 -8.73
CA LEU A 153 -1.63 -4.89 -9.55
C LEU A 153 -0.72 -3.78 -9.01
N ALA A 154 -0.77 -3.56 -7.69
CA ALA A 154 -0.12 -2.43 -7.03
C ALA A 154 1.39 -2.60 -6.93
N GLN A 155 1.90 -3.81 -6.64
CA GLN A 155 3.32 -4.08 -6.54
C GLN A 155 4.09 -3.75 -7.83
N PRO A 156 3.76 -4.35 -9.01
CA PRO A 156 4.46 -4.01 -10.24
C PRO A 156 4.24 -2.55 -10.68
N THR A 157 3.12 -1.94 -10.31
CA THR A 157 2.87 -0.51 -10.56
C THR A 157 3.84 0.36 -9.75
N LEU A 158 4.02 0.06 -8.46
CA LEU A 158 4.95 0.79 -7.58
C LEU A 158 6.39 0.58 -8.00
N GLU A 159 6.79 -0.64 -8.38
CA GLU A 159 8.12 -0.95 -8.91
C GLU A 159 8.41 -0.14 -10.18
N ALA A 160 7.47 -0.10 -11.13
CA ALA A 160 7.61 0.69 -12.35
C ALA A 160 7.70 2.20 -12.05
N PHE A 161 6.94 2.68 -11.06
CA PHE A 161 7.00 4.07 -10.64
C PHE A 161 8.34 4.39 -9.96
N ALA A 162 8.84 3.51 -9.09
CA ALA A 162 10.11 3.67 -8.41
C ALA A 162 11.27 3.77 -9.42
N ALA A 163 11.30 2.87 -10.41
CA ALA A 163 12.31 2.87 -11.47
C ALA A 163 12.23 4.12 -12.37
N ARG A 164 11.01 4.62 -12.65
CA ARG A 164 10.80 5.83 -13.47
C ARG A 164 11.13 7.12 -12.71
N GLY A 165 10.81 7.18 -11.41
CA GLY A 165 10.82 8.39 -10.60
C GLY A 165 9.62 9.32 -10.83
N VAL A 166 9.60 10.44 -10.12
CA VAL A 166 8.46 11.39 -10.05
C VAL A 166 8.64 12.67 -10.87
N GLU A 167 9.71 12.75 -11.66
CA GLU A 167 9.99 13.88 -12.53
C GLU A 167 9.22 13.77 -13.87
N GLY A 168 9.03 14.93 -14.51
CA GLY A 168 8.38 15.04 -15.82
C GLY A 168 6.89 14.68 -15.80
N GLU A 169 6.40 14.16 -16.93
CA GLU A 169 4.98 13.90 -17.17
C GLU A 169 4.70 12.43 -17.48
N ILE A 170 3.50 11.97 -17.15
CA ILE A 170 2.96 10.64 -17.47
C ILE A 170 1.71 10.84 -18.32
N ASP A 171 1.62 10.11 -19.43
CA ASP A 171 0.41 10.05 -20.27
C ASP A 171 -0.47 8.90 -19.77
N LEU A 172 -1.61 9.23 -19.17
CA LEU A 172 -2.61 8.27 -18.69
C LEU A 172 -3.59 7.85 -19.80
N GLY A 173 -3.36 8.28 -21.05
CA GLY A 173 -4.18 7.99 -22.22
C GLY A 173 -5.39 8.92 -22.39
N PHE A 174 -5.94 9.46 -21.30
CA PHE A 174 -6.98 10.49 -21.31
C PHE A 174 -6.47 11.88 -20.94
N ALA A 175 -5.30 11.95 -20.30
CA ALA A 175 -4.63 13.18 -19.91
C ALA A 175 -3.13 12.95 -19.73
N VAL A 176 -2.35 13.99 -20.02
CA VAL A 176 -0.93 14.07 -19.65
C VAL A 176 -0.82 14.89 -18.38
N MET A 177 -0.18 14.33 -17.35
CA MET A 177 -0.12 14.91 -16.01
C MET A 177 1.30 14.87 -15.45
N PRO A 178 1.70 15.82 -14.57
CA PRO A 178 2.96 15.73 -13.85
C PRO A 178 3.05 14.40 -13.08
N ALA A 179 4.18 13.72 -13.15
CA ALA A 179 4.35 12.43 -12.48
C ALA A 179 4.22 12.54 -10.95
N SER A 180 4.66 13.65 -10.37
CA SER A 180 4.44 13.96 -8.95
C SER A 180 2.95 14.03 -8.57
N LEU A 181 2.08 14.47 -9.49
CA LEU A 181 0.64 14.49 -9.29
C LEU A 181 0.06 13.06 -9.36
N VAL A 182 0.52 12.24 -10.30
CA VAL A 182 0.12 10.82 -10.40
C VAL A 182 0.56 10.03 -9.17
N ALA A 183 1.75 10.28 -8.64
CA ALA A 183 2.20 9.69 -7.38
C ALA A 183 1.32 10.10 -6.19
N GLY A 184 0.87 11.36 -6.17
CA GLY A 184 -0.11 11.85 -5.19
C GLY A 184 -1.47 11.16 -5.32
N ILE A 185 -1.96 10.94 -6.55
CA ILE A 185 -3.19 10.19 -6.81
C ILE A 185 -3.05 8.76 -6.27
N LEU A 186 -1.96 8.05 -6.60
CA LEU A 186 -1.74 6.69 -6.14
C LEU A 186 -1.76 6.57 -4.60
N ASN A 187 -1.17 7.54 -3.89
CA ASN A 187 -1.26 7.59 -2.42
C ASN A 187 -2.70 7.74 -1.92
N LEU A 188 -3.51 8.60 -2.55
CA LEU A 188 -4.91 8.78 -2.18
C LEU A 188 -5.73 7.52 -2.46
N GLU A 189 -5.56 6.90 -3.63
CA GLU A 189 -6.22 5.65 -4.01
C GLU A 189 -5.93 4.55 -2.98
N LEU A 190 -4.68 4.37 -2.57
CA LEU A 190 -4.30 3.32 -1.62
C LEU A 190 -4.74 3.63 -0.18
N MET A 191 -4.48 4.85 0.29
CA MET A 191 -4.72 5.23 1.69
C MET A 191 -6.20 5.42 2.01
N VAL A 192 -6.89 6.22 1.20
CA VAL A 192 -8.28 6.62 1.48
C VAL A 192 -9.20 5.44 1.26
N HIS A 193 -8.96 4.62 0.23
CA HIS A 193 -9.77 3.42 0.03
C HIS A 193 -9.42 2.29 0.99
N GLY A 194 -8.17 2.19 1.46
CA GLY A 194 -7.84 1.33 2.60
C GLY A 194 -8.69 1.64 3.83
N TRP A 195 -8.85 2.93 4.14
CA TRP A 195 -9.77 3.38 5.18
C TRP A 195 -11.24 3.07 4.84
N ASP A 196 -11.70 3.33 3.62
CA ASP A 196 -13.08 3.02 3.20
C ASP A 196 -13.42 1.54 3.41
N PHE A 197 -12.51 0.62 3.05
CA PHE A 197 -12.68 -0.81 3.25
C PHE A 197 -12.76 -1.18 4.73
N ALA A 198 -11.84 -0.65 5.54
CA ALA A 198 -11.83 -0.91 6.98
C ALA A 198 -13.13 -0.45 7.63
N GLN A 199 -13.61 0.74 7.29
CA GLN A 199 -14.87 1.29 7.81
C GLN A 199 -16.09 0.47 7.38
N ALA A 200 -16.15 0.06 6.11
CA ALA A 200 -17.25 -0.75 5.59
C ALA A 200 -17.34 -2.13 6.27
N THR A 201 -16.21 -2.64 6.76
CA THR A 201 -16.09 -3.97 7.37
C THR A 201 -15.97 -3.94 8.90
N GLY A 202 -15.98 -2.76 9.52
CA GLY A 202 -15.86 -2.60 10.97
C GLY A 202 -14.47 -2.88 11.52
N GLN A 203 -13.43 -2.80 10.67
CA GLN A 203 -12.03 -2.92 11.06
C GLN A 203 -11.48 -1.56 11.51
N VAL A 204 -10.40 -1.59 12.29
CA VAL A 204 -9.59 -0.39 12.56
C VAL A 204 -8.55 -0.25 11.46
N PHE A 205 -8.49 0.93 10.84
CA PHE A 205 -7.43 1.26 9.89
C PHE A 205 -6.28 1.96 10.62
N GLU A 206 -5.29 1.17 11.05
CA GLU A 206 -4.14 1.71 11.78
C GLU A 206 -3.03 2.14 10.83
N ILE A 207 -2.60 3.40 10.99
CA ILE A 207 -1.44 3.93 10.28
C ILE A 207 -0.66 4.93 11.13
N HIS A 208 0.66 5.00 10.92
CA HIS A 208 1.51 5.98 11.59
C HIS A 208 1.06 7.42 11.28
N LEU A 209 0.99 8.26 12.32
CA LEU A 209 0.48 9.64 12.23
C LEU A 209 1.25 10.49 11.20
N GLY A 210 2.58 10.37 11.16
CA GLY A 210 3.42 11.08 10.20
C GLY A 210 3.15 10.71 8.75
N HIS A 211 2.80 9.44 8.51
CA HIS A 211 2.42 8.98 7.18
C HIS A 211 1.07 9.58 6.75
N ALA A 212 0.05 9.54 7.62
CA ALA A 212 -1.22 10.19 7.33
C ALA A 212 -1.07 11.72 7.10
N GLU A 213 -0.20 12.39 7.87
CA GLU A 213 0.10 13.82 7.67
C GLU A 213 0.79 14.08 6.32
N TYR A 214 1.73 13.23 5.93
CA TYR A 214 2.39 13.32 4.64
C TYR A 214 1.40 13.17 3.47
N VAL A 215 0.51 12.17 3.54
CA VAL A 215 -0.54 11.96 2.52
C VAL A 215 -1.55 13.11 2.52
N LEU A 216 -1.89 13.71 3.66
CA LEU A 216 -2.67 14.95 3.71
C LEU A 216 -1.95 16.11 2.97
N GLY A 217 -0.63 16.21 3.12
CA GLY A 217 0.19 17.16 2.37
C GLY A 217 0.14 16.93 0.86
N LEU A 218 0.13 15.66 0.41
CA LEU A 218 -0.07 15.30 -1.00
C LEU A 218 -1.50 15.61 -1.45
N ALA A 219 -2.51 15.27 -0.64
CA ALA A 219 -3.92 15.50 -0.93
C ALA A 219 -4.19 16.97 -1.27
N ARG A 220 -3.64 17.90 -0.48
CA ARG A 220 -3.78 19.35 -0.69
C ARG A 220 -3.17 19.85 -2.00
N LYS A 221 -2.18 19.13 -2.54
CA LYS A 221 -1.55 19.44 -3.84
C LYS A 221 -2.30 18.78 -5.00
N THR A 222 -2.89 17.61 -4.75
CA THR A 222 -3.54 16.77 -5.77
C THR A 222 -5.00 17.15 -6.00
N VAL A 223 -5.76 17.43 -4.94
CA VAL A 223 -7.19 17.73 -5.03
C VAL A 223 -7.38 19.22 -5.26
N VAL A 224 -7.45 19.61 -6.54
CA VAL A 224 -7.77 20.98 -6.96
C VAL A 224 -9.27 21.12 -7.26
N PRO A 225 -9.82 22.35 -7.42
CA PRO A 225 -11.28 22.55 -7.59
C PRO A 225 -11.93 21.76 -8.73
N ALA A 226 -11.15 21.40 -9.76
CA ALA A 226 -11.62 20.59 -10.88
C ALA A 226 -12.07 19.19 -10.43
N GLN A 227 -11.35 18.55 -9.52
CA GLN A 227 -11.67 17.21 -8.99
C GLN A 227 -12.90 17.22 -8.08
N ARG A 228 -13.18 18.34 -7.41
CA ARG A 228 -14.45 18.50 -6.67
C ARG A 228 -15.61 18.72 -7.63
N THR A 229 -15.39 19.50 -8.70
CA THR A 229 -16.40 19.76 -9.73
C THR A 229 -16.74 18.50 -10.54
N SER A 230 -15.77 17.61 -10.77
CA SER A 230 -16.00 16.33 -11.45
C SER A 230 -16.74 15.29 -10.61
N GLY A 231 -16.91 15.53 -9.30
CA GLY A 231 -17.48 14.59 -8.35
C GLY A 231 -16.50 13.57 -7.80
N SER A 232 -15.21 13.61 -8.18
CA SER A 232 -14.19 12.68 -7.68
C SER A 232 -13.93 12.84 -6.18
N PHE A 233 -14.14 14.05 -5.65
CA PHE A 233 -14.13 14.34 -4.21
C PHE A 233 -15.33 15.21 -3.84
N ALA A 234 -16.00 14.89 -2.73
CA ALA A 234 -17.04 15.76 -2.17
C ALA A 234 -16.43 16.99 -1.50
N GLU A 235 -17.24 17.94 -1.04
CA GLU A 235 -16.76 19.10 -0.26
C GLU A 235 -16.11 18.65 1.06
N GLU A 236 -15.02 19.30 1.47
CA GLU A 236 -14.31 19.01 2.73
C GLU A 236 -15.28 19.12 3.91
N THR A 237 -15.27 18.11 4.78
CA THR A 237 -16.11 18.08 5.98
C THR A 237 -15.38 18.74 7.15
N LEU A 238 -16.15 19.14 8.17
CA LEU A 238 -15.59 19.77 9.36
C LEU A 238 -15.09 18.71 10.34
N VAL A 239 -13.88 18.93 10.86
CA VAL A 239 -13.30 18.17 11.97
C VAL A 239 -12.68 19.13 12.99
N ALA A 240 -12.55 18.68 14.23
CA ALA A 240 -11.86 19.44 15.27
C ALA A 240 -10.40 19.72 14.88
N GLU A 241 -9.84 20.86 15.30
CA GLU A 241 -8.43 21.18 15.07
C GLU A 241 -7.48 20.15 15.72
N SER A 242 -7.94 19.50 16.80
CA SER A 242 -7.22 18.43 17.50
C SER A 242 -7.43 17.03 16.90
N ALA A 243 -8.15 16.91 15.78
CA ALA A 243 -8.39 15.64 15.13
C ALA A 243 -7.08 15.03 14.60
N SER A 244 -7.03 13.70 14.51
CA SER A 244 -5.84 13.02 14.01
C SER A 244 -5.52 13.42 12.56
N SER A 245 -4.29 13.22 12.12
CA SER A 245 -3.92 13.47 10.71
C SER A 245 -4.74 12.60 9.74
N MET A 246 -5.10 11.39 10.15
CA MET A 246 -5.97 10.52 9.36
C MET A 246 -7.39 11.09 9.26
N ASP A 247 -7.98 11.55 10.36
CA ASP A 247 -9.32 12.16 10.33
C ASP A 247 -9.34 13.43 9.48
N ARG A 248 -8.28 14.26 9.56
CA ARG A 248 -8.14 15.46 8.72
C ARG A 248 -7.98 15.12 7.24
N LEU A 249 -7.24 14.06 6.89
CA LEU A 249 -7.15 13.54 5.52
C LEU A 249 -8.52 13.07 5.02
N ILE A 250 -9.21 12.23 5.78
CA ILE A 250 -10.54 11.72 5.41
C ILE A 250 -11.55 12.86 5.25
N ALA A 251 -11.56 13.81 6.18
CA ALA A 251 -12.41 14.99 6.09
C ALA A 251 -12.13 15.85 4.86
N PHE A 252 -10.85 16.06 4.51
CA PHE A 252 -10.43 16.78 3.32
C PHE A 252 -10.96 16.15 2.01
N THR A 253 -11.11 14.83 1.97
CA THR A 253 -11.72 14.11 0.83
C THR A 253 -13.25 14.22 0.75
N GLY A 254 -13.87 14.85 1.74
CA GLY A 254 -15.31 15.01 1.86
C GLY A 254 -16.05 13.83 2.50
N ARG A 255 -15.29 12.89 3.08
CA ARG A 255 -15.83 11.80 3.91
C ARG A 255 -15.99 12.27 5.36
N VAL A 256 -16.72 11.51 6.16
CA VAL A 256 -16.90 11.77 7.59
C VAL A 256 -16.10 10.73 8.38
N PRO A 257 -15.06 11.12 9.13
CA PRO A 257 -14.29 10.19 9.96
C PRO A 257 -15.13 9.59 11.11
N ALA A 258 -14.79 8.39 11.56
CA ALA A 258 -15.45 7.81 12.72
C ALA A 258 -15.05 8.58 14.00
N GLY A 259 -16.04 9.19 14.66
CA GLY A 259 -15.83 9.96 15.90
C GLY A 259 -15.85 11.48 15.75
N ALA A 260 -16.15 12.00 14.55
CA ALA A 260 -16.45 13.42 14.31
C ALA A 260 -17.82 13.85 14.87
#